data_AF-A0A0F8EBE2-F1
#
_entry.id   AF-A0A0F8EBE2-F1
#
_cell.length_a   1.000
_cell.length_b   1.000
_cell.length_c   1.000
_cell.angle_alpha   90.00
_cell.angle_beta   90.00
_cell.angle_gamma   90.00
#
_symmetry.space_group_name_H-M   'P 1'
#
loop_
_entity.id
_entity.type
_entity.pdbx_description
1 polymer ?
#
loop_
_entity_poly.entity_id
_entity_poly.type
_entity_poly.pdbx_seq_one_letter_code
_entity_poly.pdbx_strand_id
1 'polypeptide(L)'
;MASYKHPCKYCGKLIARDSNFCPFCTQENPLGPMRCPICRYPLEDGAKVCGHCGVLLWNTCKGCGKETFLGDKCSNCGTPIVIVCPNPKCRTEQPLTSKKCIKCGKPLR
;
A
#
# COMPACT_ATOMS: atom_id res chain seq x y z
N MET A 1 -23.74 21.31 15.01
CA MET A 1 -22.31 20.98 14.83
C MET A 1 -21.92 21.19 13.38
N ALA A 2 -20.96 22.07 13.08
CA ALA A 2 -20.39 22.17 11.75
C ALA A 2 -19.54 20.92 11.47
N SER A 3 -20.07 19.98 10.69
CA SER A 3 -19.28 18.84 10.19
C SER A 3 -18.32 19.37 9.13
N TYR A 4 -17.12 19.76 9.56
CA TYR A 4 -16.05 20.13 8.65
C TYR A 4 -15.64 18.91 7.82
N LYS A 5 -15.85 19.02 6.50
CA LYS A 5 -15.42 18.00 5.55
C LYS A 5 -13.91 18.12 5.32
N HIS A 6 -13.25 17.00 5.15
CA HIS A 6 -11.81 16.93 4.85
C HIS A 6 -11.58 16.41 3.43
N PRO A 7 -10.55 16.88 2.72
CA PRO A 7 -10.21 16.36 1.40
C PRO A 7 -9.70 14.92 1.50
N CYS A 8 -10.22 14.05 0.64
CA CYS A 8 -9.73 12.69 0.47
C CYS A 8 -8.30 12.71 -0.09
N LYS A 9 -7.38 11.96 0.52
CA LYS A 9 -5.98 11.90 0.08
C LYS A 9 -5.76 11.26 -1.30
N TYR A 10 -6.76 10.53 -1.81
CA TYR A 10 -6.68 9.85 -3.11
C TYR A 10 -7.31 10.67 -4.24
N CYS A 11 -8.49 11.25 -4.03
CA CYS A 11 -9.27 11.92 -5.07
C CYS A 11 -9.49 13.42 -4.82
N GLY A 12 -9.04 13.96 -3.69
CA GLY A 12 -9.18 15.38 -3.32
C GLY A 12 -10.60 15.82 -2.93
N LYS A 13 -11.63 15.00 -3.14
CA LYS A 13 -13.01 15.37 -2.81
C LYS A 13 -13.25 15.48 -1.31
N LEU A 14 -14.08 16.44 -0.92
CA LEU A 14 -14.46 16.70 0.47
C LEU A 14 -15.41 15.61 1.00
N ILE A 15 -14.96 14.88 2.01
CA ILE A 15 -15.69 13.79 2.67
C ILE A 15 -15.85 14.06 4.17
N ALA A 16 -16.78 13.36 4.82
CA ALA A 16 -17.00 13.53 6.26
C ALA A 16 -15.79 13.00 7.06
N ARG A 17 -15.50 13.64 8.20
CA ARG A 17 -14.30 13.35 9.02
C ARG A 17 -14.26 11.92 9.58
N ASP A 18 -15.42 11.31 9.73
CA ASP A 18 -15.66 9.97 10.27
C ASP A 18 -15.83 8.90 9.17
N SER A 19 -15.63 9.26 7.90
CA SER A 19 -15.74 8.33 6.78
C SER A 19 -14.55 7.36 6.73
N ASN A 20 -14.81 6.07 7.00
CA ASN A 20 -13.83 4.99 6.86
C ASN A 20 -13.49 4.66 5.39
N PHE A 21 -14.39 5.00 4.47
CA PHE A 21 -14.24 4.81 3.02
C PHE A 21 -14.62 6.08 2.29
N CYS A 22 -13.97 6.36 1.15
CA CYS A 22 -14.39 7.49 0.32
C CYS A 22 -15.62 7.09 -0.52
N PRO A 23 -16.76 7.79 -0.40
CA PRO A 23 -17.94 7.49 -1.22
C PRO A 23 -17.73 7.76 -2.72
N PHE A 24 -16.67 8.48 -3.10
CA PHE A 24 -16.41 8.84 -4.49
C PHE A 24 -15.38 7.95 -5.19
N CYS A 25 -14.31 7.57 -4.49
CA CYS A 25 -13.23 6.76 -5.06
C CYS A 25 -13.09 5.38 -4.43
N THR A 26 -14.00 5.02 -3.51
CA THR A 26 -14.11 3.71 -2.82
C THR A 26 -12.85 3.24 -2.07
N GLN A 27 -11.85 4.11 -1.93
CA GLN A 27 -10.64 3.83 -1.19
C GLN A 27 -10.90 3.82 0.31
N GLU A 28 -10.31 2.84 0.99
CA GLU A 28 -10.31 2.73 2.45
C GLU A 28 -9.39 3.76 3.09
N ASN A 29 -9.71 4.14 4.32
CA ASN A 29 -8.96 5.12 5.11
C ASN A 29 -8.58 6.38 4.30
N PRO A 30 -9.57 7.08 3.72
CA PRO A 30 -9.36 8.18 2.78
C PRO A 30 -8.81 9.46 3.42
N LEU A 31 -8.76 9.50 4.75
CA LEU A 31 -8.28 10.62 5.55
C LEU A 31 -6.98 10.26 6.28
N GLY A 32 -6.22 11.29 6.65
CA GLY A 32 -4.95 11.15 7.36
C GLY A 32 -3.80 10.62 6.48
N PRO A 33 -2.63 10.35 7.09
CA PRO A 33 -1.44 9.94 6.35
C PRO A 33 -1.62 8.57 5.68
N MET A 34 -0.80 8.32 4.65
CA MET A 34 -0.62 6.97 4.11
C MET A 34 -0.06 6.07 5.21
N ARG A 35 -0.41 4.79 5.20
CA ARG A 35 0.09 3.82 6.19
C ARG A 35 0.82 2.70 5.47
N CYS A 36 1.86 2.19 6.11
CA CYS A 36 2.58 1.04 5.61
C CYS A 36 1.65 -0.19 5.54
N PRO A 37 1.56 -0.91 4.41
CA PRO A 37 0.71 -2.10 4.29
C PRO A 37 1.14 -3.23 5.25
N ILE A 38 2.40 -3.24 5.68
CA ILE A 38 2.97 -4.31 6.51
C ILE A 38 2.81 -4.03 8.00
N CYS A 39 3.23 -2.85 8.45
CA CYS A 39 3.31 -2.52 9.87
C CYS A 39 2.28 -1.48 10.32
N ARG A 40 1.46 -0.97 9.40
CA ARG A 40 0.46 0.08 9.61
C ARG A 40 1.00 1.41 10.17
N TYR A 41 2.32 1.56 10.25
CA TYR A 41 2.97 2.80 10.67
C TYR A 41 2.65 3.93 9.67
N PRO A 42 2.33 5.15 10.14
CA PRO A 42 2.10 6.29 9.28
C PRO A 42 3.35 6.63 8.48
N LEU A 43 3.18 6.86 7.20
CA LEU A 43 4.25 7.18 6.26
C LEU A 43 4.28 8.68 6.03
N GLU A 44 5.48 9.22 5.92
CA GLU A 44 5.70 10.57 5.43
C GLU A 44 5.35 10.66 3.94
N ASP A 45 4.92 11.85 3.51
CA ASP A 45 4.57 12.11 2.12
C ASP A 45 5.76 11.80 1.20
N GLY A 46 5.54 10.91 0.22
CA GLY A 46 6.59 10.50 -0.72
C GLY A 46 7.63 9.51 -0.17
N ALA A 47 7.42 8.93 1.02
CA ALA A 47 8.34 7.95 1.57
C ALA A 47 8.57 6.76 0.62
N LYS A 48 9.83 6.53 0.23
CA LYS A 48 10.25 5.38 -0.59
C LYS A 48 10.39 4.09 0.20
N VAL A 49 10.75 4.23 1.48
CA VAL A 49 10.97 3.14 2.43
C VAL A 49 10.23 3.49 3.71
N CYS A 50 9.63 2.51 4.37
CA CYS A 50 9.02 2.72 5.68
C CYS A 50 10.10 2.89 6.76
N GLY A 51 10.16 4.06 7.40
CA GLY A 51 11.14 4.35 8.45
C GLY A 51 11.05 3.43 9.68
N HIS A 52 9.87 2.86 9.97
CA HIS A 52 9.69 1.94 11.09
C HIS A 52 10.06 0.49 10.75
N CYS A 53 9.64 0.01 9.57
CA CYS A 53 9.72 -1.42 9.26
C CYS A 53 10.80 -1.78 8.22
N GLY A 54 11.34 -0.77 7.54
CA GLY A 54 12.41 -0.87 6.55
C GLY A 54 12.01 -1.56 5.25
N VAL A 55 10.71 -1.60 4.93
CA VAL A 55 10.20 -2.16 3.67
C VAL A 55 10.19 -1.08 2.59
N LEU A 56 10.55 -1.43 1.36
CA LEU A 56 10.33 -0.58 0.19
C LEU A 56 8.82 -0.41 -0.01
N LEU A 57 8.38 0.82 -0.23
CA LEU A 57 6.97 1.18 -0.40
C LEU A 57 6.59 1.38 -1.86
N TRP A 58 7.58 1.35 -2.75
CA TRP A 58 7.40 1.53 -4.18
C TRP A 58 8.08 0.35 -4.88
N ASN A 59 7.37 -0.21 -5.86
CA ASN A 59 7.89 -1.28 -6.71
C ASN A 59 7.35 -1.13 -8.12
N THR A 60 8.03 -1.71 -9.10
CA THR A 60 7.58 -1.75 -10.49
C THR A 60 6.52 -2.83 -10.65
N CYS A 61 5.34 -2.45 -11.12
CA CYS A 61 4.26 -3.39 -11.42
C CYS A 61 4.67 -4.34 -12.55
N LYS A 62 4.60 -5.66 -12.32
CA LYS A 62 4.88 -6.67 -13.37
C LYS A 62 3.83 -6.69 -14.49
N GLY A 63 2.59 -6.24 -14.20
CA GLY A 63 1.51 -6.20 -15.17
C GLY A 63 1.61 -5.02 -16.15
N CYS A 64 1.90 -3.80 -15.65
CA CYS A 64 1.93 -2.59 -16.49
C CYS A 64 3.31 -1.92 -16.63
N GLY A 65 4.34 -2.39 -15.91
CA GLY A 65 5.69 -1.84 -15.96
C GLY A 65 5.87 -0.48 -15.26
N LYS A 66 4.81 0.12 -14.70
CA LYS A 66 4.91 1.42 -14.01
C LYS A 66 5.24 1.26 -12.53
N GLU A 67 5.87 2.28 -11.95
CA GLU A 67 6.05 2.38 -10.49
C GLU A 67 4.69 2.49 -9.81
N THR A 68 4.50 1.70 -8.76
CA THR A 68 3.26 1.67 -7.98
C THR A 68 3.58 1.59 -6.50
N PHE A 69 2.72 2.23 -5.71
CA PHE A 69 2.76 2.10 -4.27
C PHE A 69 2.44 0.65 -3.87
N LEU A 70 3.19 0.14 -2.91
CA LEU A 70 3.07 -1.21 -2.40
C LEU A 70 1.77 -1.31 -1.60
N GLY A 71 0.85 -2.11 -2.14
CA GLY A 71 -0.48 -2.34 -1.59
C GLY A 71 -1.04 -3.62 -2.20
N ASP A 72 -2.34 -3.84 -2.05
CA ASP A 72 -3.00 -5.03 -2.57
C ASP A 72 -3.00 -5.04 -4.12
N LYS A 73 -3.21 -3.86 -4.72
CA LYS A 73 -3.39 -3.68 -6.17
C LYS A 73 -2.58 -2.51 -6.70
N CYS A 74 -2.18 -2.60 -7.97
CA CYS A 74 -1.52 -1.51 -8.66
C CYS A 74 -2.47 -0.34 -8.89
N SER A 75 -2.04 0.87 -8.55
CA SER A 75 -2.85 2.08 -8.74
C SER A 75 -3.12 2.42 -10.21
N ASN A 76 -2.31 1.91 -11.14
CA ASN A 76 -2.42 2.23 -12.57
C ASN A 76 -3.21 1.19 -13.38
N CYS A 77 -3.05 -0.11 -13.10
CA CYS A 77 -3.71 -1.19 -13.86
C CYS A 77 -4.63 -2.08 -13.02
N GLY A 78 -4.69 -1.90 -11.70
CA GLY A 78 -5.54 -2.70 -10.81
C GLY A 78 -5.07 -4.15 -10.59
N THR A 79 -3.98 -4.58 -11.23
CA THR A 79 -3.43 -5.93 -11.04
C THR A 79 -2.84 -6.09 -9.64
N PRO A 80 -3.00 -7.25 -8.99
CA PRO A 80 -2.43 -7.49 -7.67
C PRO A 80 -0.91 -7.38 -7.70
N ILE A 81 -0.34 -6.69 -6.71
CA ILE A 81 1.12 -6.51 -6.63
C ILE A 81 1.70 -7.73 -5.92
N VAL A 82 2.43 -8.55 -6.68
CA VAL A 82 3.16 -9.70 -6.14
C VAL A 82 4.66 -9.43 -6.08
N ILE A 83 5.31 -9.96 -5.05
CA ILE A 83 6.76 -10.02 -4.89
C ILE A 83 7.21 -11.46 -5.08
N VAL A 84 8.34 -11.64 -5.77
CA VAL A 84 9.00 -12.94 -5.88
C VAL A 84 9.91 -13.13 -4.68
N CYS A 85 9.79 -14.27 -4.00
CA CYS A 85 10.69 -14.59 -2.90
C CYS A 85 12.17 -14.61 -3.38
N PRO A 86 13.09 -13.85 -2.76
CA PRO A 86 14.50 -13.79 -3.17
C PRO A 86 15.26 -15.09 -2.92
N ASN A 87 14.70 -16.00 -2.09
CA ASN A 87 15.28 -17.31 -1.85
C ASN A 87 15.26 -18.16 -3.15
N PRO A 88 16.42 -18.55 -3.71
CA PRO A 88 16.49 -19.25 -5.00
C PRO A 88 15.78 -20.62 -4.98
N LYS A 89 15.69 -21.26 -3.81
CA LYS A 89 14.98 -22.52 -3.61
C LYS A 89 13.44 -22.38 -3.59
N CYS A 90 12.91 -21.16 -3.37
CA CYS A 90 11.48 -20.95 -3.18
C CYS A 90 10.85 -20.21 -4.38
N ARG A 91 11.42 -19.06 -4.75
CA ARG A 91 10.96 -18.18 -5.87
C ARG A 91 9.44 -18.02 -5.97
N THR A 92 8.74 -18.06 -4.84
CA THR A 92 7.28 -18.02 -4.81
C THR A 92 6.79 -16.60 -4.93
N GLU A 93 5.89 -16.39 -5.88
CA GLU A 93 5.16 -15.15 -6.09
C GLU A 93 4.05 -15.05 -5.04
N GLN A 94 4.03 -13.95 -4.31
CA GLN A 94 3.05 -13.74 -3.24
C GLN A 94 2.75 -12.25 -3.08
N PRO A 95 1.57 -11.88 -2.57
CA PRO A 95 1.32 -10.50 -2.17
C PRO A 95 2.23 -10.14 -0.99
N LEU A 96 2.70 -8.89 -0.93
CA LEU A 96 3.48 -8.42 0.21
C LEU A 96 2.54 -8.09 1.38
N THR A 97 1.93 -9.12 1.95
CA THR A 97 1.14 -9.02 3.18
C THR A 97 2.03 -9.06 4.42
N SER A 98 3.23 -9.62 4.28
CA SER A 98 4.11 -10.00 5.39
C SER A 98 5.57 -9.73 5.05
N LYS A 99 6.43 -9.51 6.06
CA LYS A 99 7.89 -9.44 5.87
C LYS A 99 8.53 -10.80 5.57
N LYS A 100 7.78 -11.89 5.73
CA LYS A 100 8.25 -13.27 5.55
C LYS A 100 7.51 -13.90 4.38
N CYS A 101 8.20 -14.79 3.69
CA CYS A 101 7.62 -15.60 2.63
C CYS A 101 6.59 -16.56 3.22
N ILE A 102 5.37 -16.57 2.69
CA ILE A 102 4.29 -17.48 3.10
C ILE A 102 4.66 -18.95 2.95
N LYS A 103 5.55 -19.28 1.99
CA LYS A 103 5.94 -20.67 1.70
C LYS A 103 7.17 -21.13 2.47
N CYS A 104 8.22 -20.31 2.56
CA CYS A 104 9.49 -20.72 3.17
C CYS A 104 9.84 -20.01 4.48
N GLY A 105 9.01 -19.07 4.95
CA GLY A 105 9.22 -18.33 6.19
C GLY A 105 10.41 -17.35 6.19
N LYS A 106 11.25 -17.36 5.15
CA LYS A 106 12.41 -16.48 5.02
C LYS A 106 12.00 -15.02 4.79
N PRO A 107 12.79 -14.04 5.24
CA PRO A 107 12.50 -12.63 5.01
C PRO A 107 12.47 -12.30 3.50
N LEU A 108 11.51 -11.47 3.10
CA LEU A 108 11.36 -10.93 1.73
C LEU A 108 12.17 -9.63 1.55
N ARG A 109 13.32 -9.54 2.23
CA ARG A 109 14.22 -8.38 2.23
C ARG A 109 15.30 -8.52 1.18
#